data_AF-A0A7K1S7P5-F1
#
_entry.id   AF-A0A7K1S7P5-F1
#
_cell.length_a   1.000
_cell.length_b   1.000
_cell.length_c   1.000
_cell.angle_alpha   90.00
_cell.angle_beta   90.00
_cell.angle_gamma   90.00
#
_symmetry.space_group_name_H-M   'P 1'
#
loop_
_entity.id
_entity.type
_entity.pdbx_description
1 polymer ?
#
loop_
_entity_poly.entity_id
_entity_poly.type
_entity_poly.pdbx_seq_one_letter_code
_entity_poly.pdbx_strand_id
1 'polypeptide(L)'
;MDRLTKVGLFTLLLLAQVGFAQTPTYTKIYLFNITSGGLLKPIMLRTSLNPDNPIRIKSRECVLLETDADSLGLLVNDQVESLPFERGQTYYYVISSDYMPIFTVNEVSRRVFWLTAHVNNSQKITSYMLDKKGLSTSTR
;
A
#
# COMPACT_ATOMS: atom_id res chain seq x y z
N MET A 1 33.91 -44.50 1.16
CA MET A 1 32.81 -43.53 1.35
C MET A 1 31.53 -44.30 1.54
N ASP A 2 31.13 -44.46 2.80
CA ASP A 2 30.05 -45.33 3.21
C ASP A 2 28.68 -44.78 2.79
N ARG A 3 27.72 -45.68 2.54
CA ARG A 3 26.34 -45.33 2.17
C ARG A 3 25.71 -44.35 3.17
N LEU A 4 26.08 -44.43 4.45
CA LEU A 4 25.63 -43.54 5.52
C LEU A 4 26.07 -42.08 5.31
N THR A 5 27.29 -41.85 4.83
CA THR A 5 27.80 -40.49 4.58
C THR A 5 27.10 -39.82 3.39
N LYS A 6 26.68 -40.61 2.39
CA LYS A 6 25.94 -40.11 1.23
C LYS A 6 24.49 -39.73 1.57
N VAL A 7 23.82 -40.49 2.44
CA VAL A 7 22.46 -40.18 2.87
C VAL A 7 22.42 -38.89 3.71
N GLY A 8 23.35 -38.74 4.66
CA GLY A 8 23.43 -37.53 5.49
C GLY A 8 23.66 -36.24 4.69
N LEU A 9 24.50 -36.30 3.64
CA LEU A 9 24.77 -35.16 2.78
C LEU A 9 23.54 -34.76 1.93
N PHE A 10 22.77 -35.73 1.48
CA PHE A 10 21.58 -35.50 0.64
C PHE A 10 20.44 -34.84 1.43
N THR A 11 20.26 -35.23 2.70
CA THR A 11 19.25 -34.61 3.58
C THR A 11 19.61 -33.16 3.93
N LEU A 12 20.89 -32.85 4.11
CA LEU A 12 21.37 -31.49 4.39
C LEU A 12 21.12 -30.53 3.21
N LEU A 13 21.31 -31.00 1.97
CA LEU A 13 21.04 -30.25 0.75
C LEU A 13 19.54 -29.96 0.54
N LEU A 14 18.66 -30.87 0.93
CA LEU A 14 17.20 -30.68 0.87
C LEU A 14 16.68 -29.66 1.90
N LEU A 15 17.26 -29.64 3.10
CA LEU A 15 16.92 -28.65 4.14
C LEU A 15 17.37 -27.23 3.78
N ALA A 16 18.45 -27.08 3.00
CA ALA A 16 18.94 -25.78 2.54
C ALA A 16 18.00 -25.11 1.50
N GLN A 17 17.15 -25.87 0.81
CA GLN A 17 16.26 -25.31 -0.21
C GLN A 17 14.96 -24.70 0.37
N VAL A 18 14.62 -24.97 1.62
CA VAL A 18 13.38 -24.46 2.24
C VAL A 18 13.53 -22.98 2.67
N GLY A 19 14.75 -22.43 2.69
CA GLY A 19 15.04 -21.07 3.16
C GLY A 19 14.75 -19.93 2.16
N PHE A 20 14.51 -20.21 0.88
CA PHE A 20 14.53 -19.18 -0.19
C PHE A 20 13.17 -18.86 -0.82
N ALA A 21 12.07 -19.38 -0.30
CA ALA A 21 10.71 -19.04 -0.76
C ALA A 21 9.98 -18.12 0.23
N GLN A 22 10.65 -17.07 0.72
CA GLN A 22 9.92 -16.00 1.41
C GLN A 22 9.33 -15.08 0.33
N THR A 23 8.08 -15.35 -0.07
CA THR A 23 7.27 -14.40 -0.83
C THR A 23 7.34 -13.03 -0.16
N PRO A 24 7.50 -11.93 -0.91
CA PRO A 24 7.55 -10.60 -0.32
C PRO A 24 6.29 -10.36 0.51
N THR A 25 6.46 -10.05 1.78
CA THR A 25 5.33 -9.70 2.65
C THR A 25 4.93 -8.25 2.35
N TYR A 26 3.93 -8.07 1.50
CA TYR A 26 3.44 -6.74 1.14
C TYR A 26 2.67 -6.10 2.29
N THR A 27 3.04 -4.86 2.61
CA THR A 27 2.25 -3.95 3.44
C THR A 27 1.05 -3.44 2.64
N LYS A 28 -0.12 -3.41 3.28
CA LYS A 28 -1.38 -2.99 2.64
C LYS A 28 -1.84 -1.67 3.23
N ILE A 29 -2.12 -0.70 2.39
CA ILE A 29 -2.51 0.64 2.81
C ILE A 29 -3.84 0.96 2.14
N TYR A 30 -4.91 1.01 2.93
CA TYR A 30 -6.22 1.42 2.45
C TYR A 30 -6.38 2.93 2.61
N LEU A 31 -6.73 3.61 1.54
CA LEU A 31 -6.92 5.07 1.48
C LEU A 31 -8.36 5.33 1.03
N PHE A 32 -9.14 6.06 1.82
CA PHE A 32 -10.50 6.43 1.45
C PHE A 32 -10.65 7.94 1.37
N ASN A 33 -11.00 8.45 0.19
CA ASN A 33 -11.28 9.88 0.01
C ASN A 33 -12.74 10.19 0.33
N ILE A 34 -13.02 10.73 1.52
CA ILE A 34 -14.37 11.08 1.98
C ILE A 34 -14.88 12.41 1.40
N THR A 35 -14.03 13.18 0.70
CA THR A 35 -14.38 14.51 0.20
C THR A 35 -15.65 14.46 -0.65
N SER A 36 -16.67 15.24 -0.27
CA SER A 36 -17.97 15.26 -0.93
C SER A 36 -18.23 16.63 -1.56
N GLY A 37 -18.59 16.63 -2.85
CA GLY A 37 -19.08 17.81 -3.56
C GLY A 37 -18.10 18.39 -4.58
N GLY A 38 -18.63 18.69 -5.78
CA GLY A 38 -18.18 19.66 -6.81
C GLY A 38 -16.76 19.60 -7.38
N LEU A 39 -15.79 19.09 -6.64
CA LEU A 39 -14.37 19.09 -6.95
C LEU A 39 -14.07 17.92 -7.89
N LEU A 40 -14.09 18.22 -9.19
CA LEU A 40 -13.76 17.30 -10.28
C LEU A 40 -12.30 16.80 -10.25
N LYS A 41 -11.44 17.34 -9.35
CA LYS A 41 -10.02 17.00 -9.31
C LYS A 41 -9.75 15.89 -8.28
N PRO A 42 -9.18 14.75 -8.69
CA PRO A 42 -8.76 13.71 -7.77
C PRO A 42 -7.64 14.20 -6.86
N ILE A 43 -7.53 13.60 -5.67
CA ILE A 43 -6.34 13.76 -4.84
C ILE A 43 -5.20 13.01 -5.53
N MET A 44 -4.07 13.70 -5.70
CA MET A 44 -2.89 13.18 -6.37
C MET A 44 -1.82 12.91 -5.32
N LEU A 45 -1.64 11.66 -4.92
CA LEU A 45 -0.57 11.27 -4.01
C LEU A 45 0.66 10.90 -4.85
N ARG A 46 1.66 11.79 -4.83
CA ARG A 46 2.98 11.50 -5.38
C ARG A 46 3.82 10.78 -4.33
N THR A 47 4.54 9.75 -4.74
CA THR A 47 5.38 8.98 -3.82
C THR A 47 6.86 9.14 -4.19
N SER A 48 7.77 9.01 -3.22
CA SER A 48 9.21 9.08 -3.47
C SER A 48 9.71 7.99 -4.43
N LEU A 49 9.08 6.82 -4.38
CA LEU A 49 9.36 5.69 -5.28
C LEU A 49 8.81 5.91 -6.69
N ASN A 50 7.84 6.80 -6.85
CA ASN A 50 7.21 7.04 -8.14
C ASN A 50 6.68 8.49 -8.25
N PRO A 51 7.59 9.47 -8.40
CA PRO A 51 7.24 10.89 -8.40
C PRO A 51 6.44 11.30 -9.64
N ASP A 52 6.68 10.65 -10.78
CA ASP A 52 6.11 11.03 -12.08
C ASP A 52 4.68 10.50 -12.31
N ASN A 53 4.31 9.43 -11.62
CA ASN A 53 3.03 8.75 -11.81
C ASN A 53 2.24 8.73 -10.48
N PRO A 54 1.53 9.82 -10.13
CA PRO A 54 0.81 9.91 -8.86
C PRO A 54 -0.35 8.91 -8.77
N ILE A 55 -0.57 8.40 -7.57
CA ILE A 55 -1.76 7.64 -7.20
C ILE A 55 -2.94 8.60 -7.20
N ARG A 56 -3.94 8.33 -8.04
CA ARG A 56 -5.13 9.17 -8.17
C ARG A 56 -6.25 8.60 -7.32
N ILE A 57 -6.81 9.41 -6.43
CA ILE A 57 -7.93 9.03 -5.55
C ILE A 57 -9.09 9.97 -5.79
N LYS A 58 -10.10 9.50 -6.52
CA LYS A 58 -11.34 10.23 -6.82
C LYS A 58 -12.19 10.40 -5.56
N SER A 59 -13.13 11.33 -5.62
CA SER A 59 -14.11 11.52 -4.55
C SER A 59 -14.86 10.20 -4.29
N ARG A 60 -14.97 9.82 -3.00
CA ARG A 60 -15.62 8.59 -2.53
C ARG A 60 -15.01 7.30 -3.09
N GLU A 61 -13.74 7.36 -3.51
CA GLU A 61 -12.99 6.19 -3.93
C GLU A 61 -12.19 5.59 -2.77
N CYS A 62 -12.21 4.27 -2.70
CA CYS A 62 -11.31 3.49 -1.87
C CYS A 62 -10.14 3.01 -2.74
N VAL A 63 -8.92 3.22 -2.25
CA VAL A 63 -7.69 2.77 -2.89
C VAL A 63 -6.99 1.78 -1.98
N LEU A 64 -6.55 0.67 -2.55
CA LEU A 64 -5.62 -0.26 -1.90
C LEU A 64 -4.23 -0.05 -2.52
N LEU A 65 -3.27 0.34 -1.71
CA LEU A 65 -1.86 0.40 -2.08
C LEU A 65 -1.12 -0.76 -1.41
N GLU A 66 -0.52 -1.63 -2.22
CA GLU A 66 0.35 -2.72 -1.77
C GLU A 66 1.81 -2.32 -2.03
N THR A 67 2.69 -2.50 -1.04
CA THR A 67 4.12 -2.15 -1.16
C THR A 67 5.01 -3.11 -0.39
N ASP A 68 6.20 -3.39 -0.89
CA ASP A 68 7.25 -4.14 -0.20
C ASP A 68 8.27 -3.23 0.52
N ALA A 69 8.04 -1.91 0.48
CA ALA A 69 8.88 -0.92 1.14
C ALA A 69 8.53 -0.75 2.62
N ASP A 70 9.56 -0.44 3.42
CA ASP A 70 9.46 -0.21 4.86
C ASP A 70 8.93 1.18 5.21
N SER A 71 8.73 2.03 4.19
CA SER A 71 8.14 3.35 4.33
C SER A 71 7.53 3.80 3.01
N LEU A 72 6.58 4.73 3.10
CA LEU A 72 6.04 5.46 1.96
C LEU A 72 6.41 6.94 2.11
N GLY A 73 7.32 7.39 1.27
CA GLY A 73 7.56 8.83 1.11
C GLY A 73 6.43 9.44 0.31
N LEU A 74 5.71 10.40 0.88
CA LEU A 74 4.71 11.22 0.20
C LEU A 74 5.33 12.57 -0.15
N LEU A 75 5.16 13.01 -1.39
CA LEU A 75 5.62 14.33 -1.82
C LEU A 75 4.54 15.37 -1.52
N VAL A 76 4.80 16.25 -0.57
CA VAL A 76 3.94 17.36 -0.14
C VAL A 76 4.72 18.66 -0.27
N ASN A 77 4.27 19.58 -1.12
CA ASN A 77 4.96 20.87 -1.38
C ASN A 77 6.46 20.72 -1.69
N ASP A 78 6.82 19.77 -2.56
CA ASP A 78 8.19 19.43 -2.94
C ASP A 78 9.09 18.91 -1.79
N GLN A 79 8.51 18.62 -0.63
CA GLN A 79 9.17 17.93 0.49
C GLN A 79 8.69 16.48 0.57
N VAL A 80 9.57 15.57 0.99
CA VAL A 80 9.23 14.16 1.19
C VAL A 80 8.91 13.94 2.66
N GLU A 81 7.64 13.67 2.94
CA GLU A 81 7.17 13.21 4.25
C GLU A 81 7.16 11.68 4.27
N SER A 82 7.99 11.09 5.14
CA SER A 82 8.13 9.63 5.21
C SER A 82 7.19 9.02 6.24
N LEU A 83 6.33 8.11 5.80
CA LEU A 83 5.47 7.30 6.67
C LEU A 83 6.11 5.91 6.85
N PRO A 84 6.69 5.59 8.01
CA PRO A 84 7.27 4.27 8.26
C PRO A 84 6.18 3.22 8.48
N PHE A 85 6.43 1.99 8.02
CA PHE A 85 5.51 0.87 8.17
C PHE A 85 6.21 -0.39 8.66
N GLU A 86 5.48 -1.20 9.41
CA GLU A 86 5.86 -2.57 9.69
C GLU A 86 5.50 -3.47 8.51
N ARG A 87 6.43 -4.33 8.10
CA ARG A 87 6.24 -5.24 6.97
C ARG A 87 5.05 -6.17 7.19
N GLY A 88 4.18 -6.25 6.18
CA GLY A 88 3.02 -7.13 6.19
C GLY A 88 1.83 -6.66 7.02
N GLN A 89 1.95 -5.49 7.65
CA GLN A 89 0.81 -4.89 8.34
C GLN A 89 -0.17 -4.25 7.37
N THR A 90 -1.39 -4.04 7.86
CA THR A 90 -2.44 -3.34 7.12
C THR A 90 -2.83 -2.05 7.82
N TYR A 91 -2.71 -0.94 7.10
CA TYR A 91 -3.03 0.40 7.58
C TYR A 91 -4.28 0.93 6.88
N TYR A 92 -5.03 1.79 7.57
CA TYR A 92 -6.27 2.37 7.07
C TYR A 92 -6.26 3.87 7.30
N TYR A 93 -6.42 4.62 6.21
CA TYR A 93 -6.37 6.08 6.22
C TYR A 93 -7.62 6.68 5.59
N VAL A 94 -8.19 7.68 6.25
CA VAL A 94 -9.25 8.52 5.69
C VAL A 94 -8.62 9.84 5.27
N ILE A 95 -8.88 10.20 4.02
CA ILE A 95 -8.42 11.45 3.41
C ILE A 95 -9.62 12.36 3.24
N SER A 96 -9.53 13.57 3.78
CA SER A 96 -10.55 14.62 3.65
C SER A 96 -9.91 15.92 3.19
N SER A 97 -10.64 16.72 2.42
CA SER A 97 -10.25 18.09 2.10
C SER A 97 -11.46 18.98 2.32
N ASP A 98 -11.34 19.91 3.26
CA ASP A 98 -12.37 20.93 3.50
C ASP A 98 -12.23 22.09 2.50
N TYR A 99 -10.99 22.42 2.10
CA TYR A 99 -10.65 23.42 1.08
C TYR A 99 -9.37 23.00 0.32
N MET A 100 -9.43 22.99 -1.02
CA MET A 100 -8.24 22.79 -1.86
C MET A 100 -7.23 23.94 -1.66
N PRO A 101 -5.91 23.68 -1.69
CA PRO A 101 -5.26 22.40 -2.02
C PRO A 101 -4.94 21.51 -0.80
N ILE A 102 -5.45 21.86 0.39
CA ILE A 102 -5.06 21.20 1.63
C ILE A 102 -5.96 19.98 1.86
N PHE A 103 -5.35 18.83 2.06
CA PHE A 103 -6.03 17.62 2.50
C PHE A 103 -5.39 17.12 3.80
N THR A 104 -6.21 16.53 4.65
CA THR A 104 -5.80 15.86 5.87
C THR A 104 -5.83 14.35 5.64
N VAL A 105 -4.83 13.65 6.18
CA VAL A 105 -4.71 12.20 6.14
C VAL A 105 -4.71 11.71 7.57
N ASN A 106 -5.73 10.95 7.94
CA ASN A 106 -5.89 10.43 9.30
C ASN A 106 -5.82 8.92 9.29
N GLU A 107 -4.91 8.34 10.08
CA GLU A 107 -4.95 6.91 10.37
C GLU A 107 -6.15 6.60 11.25
N VAL A 108 -6.88 5.55 10.91
CA VAL A 108 -8.07 5.12 11.63
C VAL A 108 -8.06 3.60 11.83
N SER A 109 -8.87 3.11 12.78
CA SER A 109 -9.08 1.68 12.90
C SER A 109 -9.81 1.11 11.67
N ARG A 110 -9.60 -0.19 11.40
CA ARG A 110 -10.33 -0.95 10.36
C ARG A 110 -11.85 -0.74 10.43
N ARG A 111 -12.43 -0.75 11.64
CA ARG A 111 -13.89 -0.60 11.82
C ARG A 111 -14.36 0.78 11.40
N VAL A 112 -13.65 1.82 11.84
CA VAL A 112 -13.96 3.22 11.48
C VAL A 112 -13.84 3.42 9.97
N PHE A 113 -12.79 2.88 9.35
CA PHE A 113 -12.58 2.96 7.90
C PHE A 113 -13.77 2.38 7.11
N TRP A 114 -14.12 1.11 7.36
CA TRP A 114 -15.17 0.45 6.59
C TRP A 114 -16.56 1.04 6.85
N LEU A 115 -16.84 1.46 8.09
CA LEU A 115 -18.08 2.18 8.39
C LEU A 115 -18.14 3.49 7.58
N THR A 116 -17.06 4.25 7.56
CA THR A 116 -16.96 5.51 6.83
C THR A 116 -17.14 5.30 5.33
N ALA A 117 -16.45 4.31 4.76
CA ALA A 117 -16.55 3.97 3.34
C ALA A 117 -17.97 3.52 2.95
N HIS A 118 -18.64 2.74 3.81
CA HIS A 118 -19.98 2.23 3.58
C HIS A 118 -21.04 3.35 3.64
N VAL A 119 -20.99 4.20 4.68
CA VAL A 119 -21.91 5.34 4.83
C VAL A 119 -21.77 6.34 3.68
N ASN A 120 -20.58 6.46 3.09
CA ASN A 120 -20.31 7.34 1.95
C ASN A 120 -20.51 6.68 0.58
N ASN A 121 -21.12 5.49 0.52
CA ASN A 121 -21.40 4.75 -0.71
C ASN A 121 -20.17 4.53 -1.60
N SER A 122 -19.02 4.16 -1.02
CA SER A 122 -17.86 3.74 -1.81
C SER A 122 -18.19 2.47 -2.59
N GLN A 123 -18.17 2.54 -3.92
CA GLN A 123 -18.63 1.43 -4.77
C GLN A 123 -17.51 0.50 -5.25
N LYS A 124 -16.25 0.96 -5.24
CA LYS A 124 -15.12 0.23 -5.86
C LYS A 124 -13.82 0.45 -5.08
N ILE A 125 -12.94 -0.55 -5.13
CA ILE A 125 -11.57 -0.48 -4.63
C ILE A 125 -10.64 -0.46 -5.85
N THR A 126 -9.87 0.60 -6.02
CA THR A 126 -8.81 0.66 -7.04
C THR A 126 -7.50 0.22 -6.41
N SER A 127 -6.86 -0.81 -6.94
CA SER A 127 -5.62 -1.35 -6.39
C SER A 127 -4.40 -0.83 -7.13
N TYR A 128 -3.38 -0.48 -6.37
CA TYR A 128 -2.07 -0.08 -6.83
C TYR A 128 -1.02 -0.97 -6.15
N MET A 129 -0.06 -1.45 -6.92
CA MET A 129 1.15 -2.06 -6.39
C MET A 129 2.29 -1.07 -6.61
N LEU A 130 2.95 -0.69 -5.53
CA LEU A 130 4.13 0.16 -5.53
C LEU A 130 5.32 -0.68 -5.09
N ASP A 131 6.17 -1.02 -6.04
CA ASP A 131 7.42 -1.73 -5.78
C ASP A 131 8.61 -0.89 -6.25
N LYS A 132 9.83 -1.42 -6.11
CA LYS A 132 11.05 -0.76 -6.59
C LYS A 132 11.08 -0.50 -8.10
N LYS A 133 10.20 -1.13 -8.88
CA LYS A 133 10.08 -0.95 -10.34
C LYS A 133 9.04 0.12 -10.70
N GLY A 134 8.29 0.64 -9.73
CA GLY A 134 7.34 1.73 -9.88
C GLY A 134 5.91 1.32 -9.53
N LEU A 135 4.94 2.04 -10.10
CA LEU A 135 3.52 1.85 -9.82
C LEU A 135 2.85 1.02 -10.92
N SER A 136 2.13 -0.01 -10.54
CA SER A 136 1.21 -0.73 -11.42
C SER A 136 -0.22 -0.69 -10.87
N THR A 137 -1.20 -0.59 -11.77
CA THR A 137 -2.62 -0.46 -11.44
C THR A 137 -3.36 -1.75 -11.77
N SER A 138 -4.20 -2.24 -10.85
CA SER A 138 -5.15 -3.33 -11.09
C SER A 138 -6.52 -2.93 -10.54
N THR A 139 -7.57 -3.03 -11.36
CA THR A 139 -8.94 -2.83 -10.88
C THR A 139 -9.49 -4.20 -10.45
N ARG A 140 -9.87 -4.35 -9.18
CA ARG A 140 -10.52 -5.55 -8.65
C ARG A 140 -11.99 -5.29 -8.34
#